data_AF-A0A2W0AW40-F1
#
_entry.id   AF-A0A2W0AW40-F1
#
_cell.length_a   1.000
_cell.length_b   1.000
_cell.length_c   1.000
_cell.angle_alpha   90.00
_cell.angle_beta   90.00
_cell.angle_gamma   90.00
#
_symmetry.space_group_name_H-M   'P 1'
#
loop_
_entity.id
_entity.type
_entity.pdbx_description
1 polymer ?
#
loop_
_entity_poly.entity_id
_entity_poly.type
_entity_poly.pdbx_seq_one_letter_code
_entity_poly.pdbx_strand_id
1 'polypeptide(L)'
;MARSPDYLGIHRHKPAVRNDNIKRLSRGEILVPTMNGNLTGKTAVVTGGSRGIGLGIAHELASSGCRVAIAGRDSRALEAAIAQFKNEDLSLSAKRCDVSNPDQVNELFQAVRERFKSLDFLINNAGAAHALANVDRLT
;
A
#
# COMPACT_ATOMS: atom_id res chain seq x y z
N MET A 1 2.08 -32.11 -26.86
CA MET A 1 1.48 -31.73 -25.56
C MET A 1 2.65 -31.30 -24.68
N ALA A 2 2.78 -30.08 -24.16
CA ALA A 2 1.79 -29.12 -23.68
C ALA A 2 2.11 -27.68 -24.16
N ARG A 3 1.07 -26.86 -24.32
CA ARG A 3 1.18 -25.42 -24.64
C ARG A 3 1.51 -24.63 -23.37
N SER A 4 2.39 -23.64 -23.51
CA SER A 4 2.69 -22.60 -22.51
C SER A 4 1.44 -21.78 -22.17
N PRO A 5 1.20 -21.37 -20.91
CA PRO A 5 0.12 -20.45 -20.60
C PRO A 5 0.48 -19.03 -21.04
N ASP A 6 -0.34 -18.48 -21.92
CA ASP A 6 -0.28 -17.09 -22.40
C ASP A 6 -0.55 -16.11 -21.25
N TYR A 7 0.51 -15.60 -20.60
CA TYR A 7 0.43 -14.44 -19.72
C TYR A 7 0.45 -13.14 -20.53
N LEU A 8 -0.55 -12.91 -21.38
CA LEU A 8 -0.75 -11.62 -22.04
C LEU A 8 -2.24 -11.24 -22.08
N GLY A 9 -2.82 -11.13 -20.89
CA GLY A 9 -4.10 -10.47 -20.66
C GLY A 9 -3.90 -9.17 -19.89
N ILE A 10 -3.20 -8.19 -20.46
CA ILE A 10 -3.23 -6.82 -19.93
C ILE A 10 -4.64 -6.24 -20.12
N HIS A 11 -5.54 -6.53 -19.18
CA HIS A 11 -6.75 -5.75 -19.03
C HIS A 11 -6.31 -4.33 -18.66
N ARG A 12 -6.23 -3.45 -19.66
CA ARG A 12 -6.07 -2.02 -19.44
C ARG A 12 -7.19 -1.59 -18.50
N HIS A 13 -6.82 -1.27 -17.26
CA HIS A 13 -7.76 -0.62 -16.36
C HIS A 13 -8.20 0.67 -17.07
N LYS A 14 -9.52 0.86 -17.20
CA LYS A 14 -10.06 2.13 -17.68
C LYS A 14 -9.41 3.25 -16.85
N PRO A 15 -9.03 4.38 -17.48
CA PRO A 15 -8.47 5.49 -16.73
C PRO A 15 -9.41 5.81 -15.57
N ALA A 16 -8.82 6.12 -14.41
CA ALA A 16 -9.55 6.49 -13.21
C ALA A 16 -10.75 7.35 -13.59
N VAL A 17 -11.92 6.97 -13.09
CA VAL A 17 -13.16 7.74 -13.24
C VAL A 17 -12.79 9.20 -12.96
N ARG A 18 -12.93 10.06 -13.99
CA ARG A 18 -12.78 11.50 -13.79
C ARG A 18 -13.74 11.87 -12.68
N ASN A 19 -13.23 12.39 -11.58
CA ASN A 19 -14.09 12.93 -10.54
C ASN A 19 -14.56 14.29 -11.06
N ASP A 20 -15.71 14.30 -11.71
CA ASP A 20 -16.33 15.50 -12.30
C ASP A 20 -16.71 16.56 -11.25
N ASN A 21 -16.48 16.27 -9.96
CA ASN A 21 -16.68 17.18 -8.84
C ASN A 21 -15.46 18.04 -8.49
N ILE A 22 -14.32 17.92 -9.19
CA ILE A 22 -13.20 18.84 -8.98
C ILE A 22 -13.52 20.18 -9.66
N LYS A 23 -14.17 21.09 -8.91
CA LYS A 23 -14.30 22.49 -9.31
C LYS A 23 -12.90 23.09 -9.47
N ARG A 24 -12.66 23.80 -10.57
CA ARG A 24 -11.41 24.53 -10.81
C ARG A 24 -11.29 25.61 -9.74
N LEU A 25 -10.35 25.43 -8.82
CA LEU A 25 -10.07 26.38 -7.75
C LEU A 25 -9.60 27.72 -8.34
N SER A 26 -10.10 28.81 -7.77
CA SER A 26 -9.61 30.15 -8.05
C SER A 26 -8.28 30.40 -7.32
N ARG A 27 -7.48 31.39 -7.77
CA ARG A 27 -6.20 31.73 -7.12
C ARG A 27 -6.44 32.08 -5.66
N GLY A 28 -5.86 31.29 -4.75
CA GLY A 28 -5.92 31.51 -3.30
C GLY A 28 -6.78 30.50 -2.54
N GLU A 29 -7.56 29.67 -3.23
CA GLU A 29 -8.29 28.56 -2.59
C GLU A 29 -7.36 27.36 -2.43
N ILE A 30 -7.01 27.03 -1.18
CA ILE A 30 -6.38 25.76 -0.83
C ILE A 30 -7.50 24.75 -0.66
N LEU A 31 -7.64 23.81 -1.61
CA LEU A 31 -8.40 22.60 -1.36
C LEU A 31 -7.63 21.81 -0.29
N VAL A 32 -8.16 21.81 0.92
CA VAL A 32 -7.80 20.79 1.91
C VAL A 32 -8.56 19.55 1.46
N PRO A 33 -7.91 18.50 0.90
CA PRO A 33 -8.64 17.32 0.48
C PRO A 33 -9.17 16.67 1.75
N THR A 34 -10.45 16.85 2.06
CA THR A 34 -11.12 15.95 2.98
C THR A 34 -11.22 14.62 2.26
N MET A 35 -10.43 13.64 2.69
CA MET A 35 -10.44 12.26 2.21
C MET A 35 -11.75 11.58 2.61
N ASN A 36 -12.88 12.05 2.08
CA ASN A 36 -14.19 11.41 2.23
C ASN A 36 -14.38 10.35 1.13
N GLY A 37 -13.36 9.55 0.89
CA GLY A 37 -13.46 8.36 0.05
C GLY A 37 -13.90 7.19 0.92
N ASN A 38 -15.18 6.84 0.94
CA ASN A 38 -15.60 5.61 1.60
C ASN A 38 -15.00 4.40 0.85
N LEU A 39 -14.03 3.73 1.49
CA LEU A 39 -13.34 2.54 0.98
C LEU A 39 -13.79 1.25 1.69
N THR A 40 -14.94 1.29 2.35
CA THR A 40 -15.51 0.14 3.06
C THR A 40 -15.52 -1.10 2.17
N GLY A 41 -14.99 -2.21 2.69
CA GLY A 41 -14.95 -3.50 2.02
C GLY A 41 -13.82 -3.65 0.99
N LYS A 42 -13.12 -2.59 0.63
CA LYS A 42 -11.91 -2.67 -0.20
C LYS A 42 -10.74 -3.26 0.59
N THR A 43 -9.81 -3.89 -0.11
CA THR A 43 -8.57 -4.42 0.47
C THR A 43 -7.35 -3.76 -0.13
N ALA A 44 -6.41 -3.35 0.72
CA ALA A 44 -5.13 -2.80 0.31
C ALA A 44 -3.94 -3.57 0.90
N VAL A 45 -2.84 -3.63 0.14
CA VAL A 45 -1.52 -4.02 0.63
C VAL A 45 -0.60 -2.81 0.53
N VAL A 46 0.10 -2.48 1.62
CA VAL A 46 1.10 -1.41 1.65
C VAL A 46 2.46 -1.99 2.02
N THR A 47 3.39 -2.02 1.04
CA THR A 47 4.77 -2.43 1.32
C THR A 47 5.57 -1.29 1.92
N GLY A 48 6.49 -1.58 2.83
CA GLY A 48 7.15 -0.55 3.64
C GLY A 48 6.18 0.16 4.60
N GLY A 49 5.08 -0.51 4.99
CA GLY A 49 3.98 0.10 5.74
C GLY A 49 4.20 0.25 7.25
N SER A 50 5.41 -0.02 7.77
CA SER A 50 5.70 0.05 9.21
C SER A 50 6.14 1.43 9.71
N ARG A 51 6.43 2.39 8.81
CA ARG A 51 6.90 3.74 9.19
C ARG A 51 6.64 4.77 8.10
N GLY A 52 6.79 6.05 8.45
CA GLY A 52 6.81 7.17 7.50
C GLY A 52 5.56 7.23 6.62
N ILE A 53 5.77 7.55 5.35
CA ILE A 53 4.69 7.70 4.36
C ILE A 53 3.85 6.43 4.24
N GLY A 54 4.48 5.25 4.22
CA GLY A 54 3.76 3.98 4.14
C GLY A 54 2.81 3.74 5.31
N LEU A 55 3.23 4.08 6.53
CA LEU A 55 2.37 3.96 7.71
C LEU A 55 1.21 4.95 7.68
N GLY A 56 1.47 6.20 7.27
CA GLY A 56 0.42 7.21 7.12
C GLY A 56 -0.62 6.81 6.07
N ILE A 57 -0.19 6.28 4.92
CA ILE A 57 -1.09 5.74 3.89
C ILE A 57 -1.91 4.58 4.45
N ALA A 58 -1.29 3.64 5.17
CA ALA A 58 -1.99 2.49 5.75
C ALA A 58 -3.06 2.93 6.77
N HIS A 59 -2.74 3.91 7.61
CA HIS A 59 -3.67 4.50 8.57
C HIS A 59 -4.85 5.19 7.89
N GLU A 60 -4.61 6.04 6.90
CA GLU A 60 -5.66 6.77 6.19
C GLU A 60 -6.60 5.82 5.42
N LEU A 61 -6.04 4.80 4.75
CA LEU A 61 -6.83 3.78 4.07
C LEU A 61 -7.71 3.01 5.06
N ALA A 62 -7.14 2.59 6.19
CA ALA A 62 -7.89 1.86 7.22
C ALA A 62 -8.99 2.73 7.85
N SER A 63 -8.69 4.00 8.13
CA SER A 63 -9.64 5.00 8.66
C SER A 63 -10.79 5.27 7.69
N SER A 64 -10.54 5.11 6.39
CA SER A 64 -11.56 5.16 5.33
C SER A 64 -12.40 3.88 5.18
N GLY A 65 -12.23 2.89 6.08
CA GLY A 65 -12.94 1.61 6.08
C GLY A 65 -12.29 0.50 5.25
N CYS A 66 -11.09 0.72 4.72
CA CYS A 66 -10.35 -0.30 3.97
C CYS A 66 -9.79 -1.38 4.90
N ARG A 67 -9.72 -2.62 4.41
CA ARG A 67 -8.97 -3.72 5.03
C ARG A 67 -7.53 -3.64 4.57
N VAL A 68 -6.59 -3.42 5.48
CA VAL A 68 -5.20 -3.10 5.12
C VAL A 68 -4.24 -4.17 5.67
N ALA A 69 -3.36 -4.66 4.81
CA ALA A 69 -2.17 -5.41 5.19
C ALA A 69 -0.91 -4.55 4.98
N ILE A 70 -0.16 -4.28 6.04
CA ILE A 70 1.18 -3.69 5.96
C ILE A 70 2.24 -4.78 5.87
N ALA A 71 3.24 -4.55 5.03
CA ALA A 71 4.35 -5.47 4.82
C ALA A 71 5.71 -4.77 5.00
N GLY A 72 6.67 -5.51 5.56
CA GLY A 72 8.03 -5.03 5.79
C GLY A 72 8.96 -6.12 6.35
N ARG A 73 10.26 -5.83 6.38
CA ARG A 73 11.30 -6.80 6.74
C ARG A 73 11.45 -7.01 8.26
N ASP A 74 11.19 -5.96 9.03
CA ASP A 74 11.37 -5.91 10.48
C ASP A 74 10.03 -6.16 11.19
N SER A 75 9.90 -7.33 11.80
CA SER A 75 8.69 -7.72 12.54
C SER A 75 8.42 -6.83 13.74
N ARG A 76 9.45 -6.37 14.46
CA ARG A 76 9.24 -5.51 15.64
C ARG A 76 8.69 -4.16 15.23
N ALA A 77 9.21 -3.59 14.13
CA ALA A 77 8.67 -2.36 13.58
C ALA A 77 7.22 -2.52 13.10
N LEU A 78 6.88 -3.67 12.50
CA LEU A 78 5.50 -3.98 12.10
C LEU A 78 4.56 -4.10 13.31
N GLU A 79 4.96 -4.82 14.35
CA GLU A 79 4.19 -4.95 15.59
C GLU A 79 3.96 -3.59 16.26
N ALA A 80 5.01 -2.77 16.35
CA ALA A 80 4.92 -1.40 16.88
C ALA A 80 3.98 -0.51 16.05
N ALA A 81 3.94 -0.69 14.72
CA ALA A 81 3.04 0.03 13.84
C ALA A 81 1.56 -0.35 14.09
N ILE A 82 1.25 -1.64 14.23
CA ILE A 82 -0.11 -2.09 14.58
C ILE A 82 -0.52 -1.59 15.96
N ALA A 83 0.41 -1.64 16.93
CA ALA A 83 0.13 -1.23 18.30
C ALA A 83 -0.23 0.27 18.44
N GLN A 84 0.25 1.14 17.54
CA GLN A 84 -0.07 2.58 17.55
C GLN A 84 -1.57 2.83 17.38
N PHE A 85 -2.28 1.97 16.64
CA PHE A 85 -3.68 2.17 16.30
C PHE A 85 -4.61 1.15 16.97
N LYS A 86 -4.13 0.44 18.00
CA LYS A 86 -4.88 -0.64 18.66
C LYS A 86 -6.20 -0.20 19.32
N ASN A 87 -6.32 1.10 19.63
CA ASN A 87 -7.51 1.69 20.25
C ASN A 87 -8.48 2.25 19.19
N GLU A 88 -8.11 2.19 17.91
CA GLU A 88 -8.95 2.57 16.78
C GLU A 88 -9.57 1.28 16.21
N ASP A 89 -10.85 1.32 15.83
CA ASP A 89 -11.56 0.19 15.23
C ASP A 89 -11.17 0.03 13.74
N LEU A 90 -9.89 -0.25 13.50
CA LEU A 90 -9.29 -0.35 12.16
C LEU A 90 -9.06 -1.80 11.75
N SER A 91 -9.39 -2.12 10.51
CA SER A 91 -9.05 -3.42 9.91
C SER A 91 -7.60 -3.41 9.37
N LEU A 92 -6.63 -3.35 10.28
CA LEU A 92 -5.20 -3.30 9.96
C LEU A 92 -4.48 -4.57 10.41
N SER A 93 -3.60 -5.10 9.56
CA SER A 93 -2.83 -6.32 9.83
C SER A 93 -1.41 -6.21 9.31
N ALA A 94 -0.49 -6.97 9.90
CA ALA A 94 0.90 -7.00 9.46
C ALA A 94 1.32 -8.40 9.01
N LYS A 95 2.16 -8.44 7.96
CA LYS A 95 2.85 -9.66 7.52
C LYS A 95 4.30 -9.30 7.19
N ARG A 96 5.25 -9.98 7.86
CA ARG A 96 6.66 -9.85 7.51
C ARG A 96 6.86 -10.32 6.06
N CYS A 97 7.54 -9.51 5.27
CA CYS A 97 7.85 -9.79 3.88
C CYS A 97 9.05 -8.93 3.45
N ASP A 98 10.07 -9.57 2.90
CA ASP A 98 11.08 -8.93 2.08
C ASP A 98 10.66 -8.94 0.62
N VAL A 99 10.33 -7.76 0.07
CA VAL A 99 9.80 -7.63 -1.29
C VAL A 99 10.83 -7.96 -2.37
N SER A 100 12.12 -8.07 -2.04
CA SER A 100 13.14 -8.57 -2.98
C SER A 100 13.17 -10.11 -3.07
N ASN A 101 12.43 -10.82 -2.22
CA ASN A 101 12.32 -12.27 -2.22
C ASN A 101 10.95 -12.68 -2.83
N PRO A 102 10.91 -13.28 -4.03
CA PRO A 102 9.66 -13.67 -4.69
C PRO A 102 8.79 -14.65 -3.88
N ASP A 103 9.38 -15.57 -3.13
CA ASP A 103 8.64 -16.54 -2.33
C ASP A 103 7.90 -15.85 -1.18
N GLN A 104 8.56 -14.90 -0.52
CA GLN A 104 7.92 -14.10 0.53
C GLN A 104 6.82 -13.18 -0.01
N VAL A 105 6.95 -12.71 -1.26
CA VAL A 105 5.89 -11.95 -1.93
C VAL A 105 4.69 -12.86 -2.22
N ASN A 106 4.91 -14.09 -2.69
CA ASN A 106 3.86 -15.07 -2.89
C ASN A 106 3.13 -15.41 -1.58
N GLU A 107 3.88 -15.65 -0.49
CA GLU A 107 3.32 -15.90 0.84
C GLU A 107 2.50 -14.71 1.37
N LEU A 108 2.95 -13.47 1.11
CA LEU A 108 2.21 -12.27 1.47
C LEU A 108 0.84 -12.24 0.77
N PHE A 109 0.82 -12.42 -0.56
CA PHE A 109 -0.43 -12.39 -1.31
C PHE A 109 -1.33 -13.59 -1.03
N GLN A 110 -0.76 -14.75 -0.70
CA GLN A 110 -1.52 -15.89 -0.21
C GLN A 110 -2.23 -15.55 1.11
N ALA A 111 -1.51 -15.01 2.09
CA ALA A 111 -2.09 -14.60 3.37
C ALA A 111 -3.19 -13.53 3.20
N VAL A 112 -2.97 -12.57 2.30
CA VAL A 112 -3.97 -11.54 1.95
C VAL A 112 -5.21 -12.17 1.31
N ARG A 113 -5.04 -13.11 0.39
CA ARG A 113 -6.15 -13.81 -0.26
C ARG A 113 -6.94 -14.67 0.73
N GLU A 114 -6.26 -15.39 1.61
CA GLU A 114 -6.89 -16.21 2.66
C GLU A 114 -7.69 -15.33 3.64
N ARG A 115 -7.12 -14.20 4.06
CA ARG A 115 -7.74 -13.31 5.05
C ARG A 115 -8.84 -12.44 4.47
N PHE A 116 -8.65 -11.86 3.28
CA PHE A 116 -9.50 -10.80 2.75
C PHE A 116 -10.25 -11.16 1.46
N LYS A 117 -9.97 -12.32 0.86
CA LYS A 117 -10.55 -12.87 -0.39
C LYS A 117 -10.21 -12.12 -1.68
N SER A 118 -10.02 -10.81 -1.61
CA SER A 118 -9.68 -9.95 -2.76
C SER A 118 -8.60 -8.94 -2.40
N LEU A 119 -7.93 -8.41 -3.43
CA LEU A 119 -7.04 -7.26 -3.36
C LEU A 119 -7.54 -6.21 -4.36
N ASP A 120 -7.78 -4.98 -3.88
CA ASP A 120 -8.19 -3.86 -4.71
C ASP A 120 -7.03 -2.89 -4.96
N PHE A 121 -6.16 -2.68 -3.96
CA PHE A 121 -5.07 -1.72 -4.03
C PHE A 121 -3.74 -2.33 -3.62
N LEU A 122 -2.69 -2.04 -4.39
CA LEU A 122 -1.31 -2.36 -4.04
C LEU A 122 -0.50 -1.07 -4.03
N ILE A 123 0.09 -0.75 -2.88
CA ILE A 123 0.94 0.41 -2.68
C ILE A 123 2.38 -0.10 -2.56
N ASN A 124 3.13 0.01 -3.64
CA ASN A 124 4.54 -0.36 -3.72
C ASN A 124 5.43 0.72 -3.11
N ASN A 125 5.34 0.90 -1.80
CA ASN A 125 6.05 1.95 -1.07
C ASN A 125 7.39 1.48 -0.46
N ALA A 126 7.66 0.18 -0.37
CA ALA A 126 8.94 -0.31 0.13
C ALA A 126 10.11 0.26 -0.68
N GLY A 127 11.05 0.93 0.01
CA GLY A 127 12.26 1.49 -0.56
C GLY A 127 13.37 1.58 0.48
N ALA A 128 14.62 1.63 0.01
CA ALA A 128 15.78 1.82 0.86
C ALA A 128 16.54 3.06 0.36
N ALA A 129 16.83 4.00 1.25
CA ALA A 129 17.81 5.03 0.98
C ALA A 129 19.19 4.37 1.13
N HIS A 130 19.96 4.30 0.05
CA HIS A 130 21.39 4.03 0.14
C HIS A 130 22.08 5.33 0.54
N ALA A 131 23.05 5.27 1.46
CA ALA A 131 23.92 6.42 1.70
C ALA A 131 24.54 6.79 0.35
N LEU A 132 24.29 8.01 -0.12
CA LEU A 132 25.02 8.54 -1.25
C LEU A 132 26.49 8.48 -0.89
N ALA A 133 27.32 7.89 -1.76
CA ALA A 133 28.75 8.00 -1.61
C ALA A 133 29.10 9.50 -1.50
N ASN A 134 30.01 9.86 -0.58
CA ASN A 134 30.53 11.22 -0.51
C ASN A 134 30.94 11.65 -1.91
N VAL A 135 30.59 12.88 -2.31
CA VAL A 135 30.88 13.42 -3.64
C VAL A 135 32.37 13.29 -3.98
N ASP A 136 33.23 13.35 -2.97
CA ASP A 136 34.68 13.13 -3.04
C ASP A 136 35.12 11.74 -3.55
N ARG A 137 34.19 10.79 -3.72
CA ARG A 137 34.44 9.45 -4.30
C ARG A 137 33.94 9.30 -5.74
N LEU A 138 33.49 10.39 -6.37
CA LEU A 138 32.99 10.42 -7.75
C LEU A 138 33.98 11.05 -8.75
N THR A 139 35.21 11.35 -8.32
CA THR A 139 36.32 11.85 -9.15
C THR A 139 37.41 10.80 -9.27
#